data_AF-A0A9E2XFQ6-F1
#
_entry.id   AF-A0A9E2XFQ6-F1
#
_cell.length_a   1.000
_cell.length_b   1.000
_cell.length_c   1.000
_cell.angle_alpha   90.00
_cell.angle_beta   90.00
_cell.angle_gamma   90.00
#
_symmetry.space_group_name_H-M   'P 1'
#
loop_
_entity.id
_entity.type
_entity.pdbx_description
1 polymer ?
#
loop_
_entity_poly.entity_id
_entity_poly.type
_entity_poly.pdbx_seq_one_letter_code
_entity_poly.pdbx_strand_id
1 'polypeptide(L)'
;MIKAGRKPVEIARYLKISESAVSQWFSKDTGPKSIRLADLAGFLNTTVDYLITEPAGTGAPPPPPVLPPRGALDRPDLAVYASAAGGPEGAWVLSSDAIAWIQRDQRLVGVRDAFACYVVGESMVPAYEQGNLLLVNPAVPPGAGDDCLFVQEADDGARYALIKRLVRFNSTSWTVKQWNPDKTFTLPRREWQKALLVIGKYNRG
;
A
#
# COMPACT_ATOMS: atom_id res chain seq x y z
N MET A 1 -4.00 -32.53 36.86
CA MET A 1 -2.53 -32.63 36.75
C MET A 1 -2.03 -31.84 35.55
N ILE A 2 -1.28 -30.75 35.75
CA ILE A 2 -0.77 -29.91 34.67
C ILE A 2 0.32 -30.69 33.90
N LYS A 3 -0.02 -31.28 32.76
CA LYS A 3 0.97 -31.83 31.81
C LYS A 3 1.49 -30.71 30.91
N ALA A 4 2.24 -29.78 31.48
CA ALA A 4 3.13 -28.93 30.71
C ALA A 4 4.48 -29.64 30.65
N GLY A 5 5.01 -29.91 29.45
CA GLY A 5 6.28 -30.62 29.24
C GLY A 5 7.54 -29.89 29.72
N ARG A 6 7.44 -29.04 30.74
CA ARG A 6 8.52 -28.21 31.30
C ARG A 6 8.64 -28.44 32.81
N LYS A 7 9.87 -28.36 33.32
CA LYS A 7 10.17 -28.64 34.73
C LYS A 7 9.68 -27.47 35.61
N PRO A 8 9.14 -27.73 36.82
CA PRO A 8 8.61 -26.70 37.74
C PRO A 8 9.57 -25.53 38.03
N VAL A 9 10.88 -25.82 38.00
CA VAL A 9 12.00 -24.88 38.16
C VAL A 9 11.95 -23.71 37.16
N GLU A 10 11.62 -23.99 35.90
CA GLU A 10 11.60 -22.98 34.84
C GLU A 10 10.41 -22.02 35.01
N ILE A 11 9.28 -22.55 35.44
CA ILE A 11 8.05 -21.79 35.69
C ILE A 11 8.23 -20.86 36.90
N ALA A 12 8.88 -21.34 37.97
CA ALA A 12 9.19 -20.55 39.16
C ALA A 12 10.09 -19.36 38.83
N ARG A 13 11.11 -19.58 37.99
CA ARG A 13 12.07 -18.55 37.58
C ARG A 13 11.42 -17.46 36.71
N TYR A 14 10.52 -17.84 35.81
CA TYR A 14 9.80 -16.90 34.95
C TYR A 14 8.80 -16.05 35.73
N LEU A 15 8.02 -16.68 36.62
CA LEU A 15 7.00 -16.00 37.43
C LEU A 15 7.57 -15.29 38.67
N LYS A 16 8.90 -15.37 38.90
CA LYS A 16 9.60 -14.82 40.08
C LYS A 16 8.97 -15.26 41.40
N ILE A 17 8.62 -16.53 41.51
CA ILE A 17 8.04 -17.14 42.71
C ILE A 17 8.91 -18.31 43.19
N SER A 18 8.72 -18.74 44.44
CA SER A 18 9.45 -19.88 44.98
C SER A 18 9.06 -21.18 44.29
N GLU A 19 10.05 -22.04 44.03
CA GLU A 19 9.84 -23.37 43.45
C GLU A 19 8.91 -24.23 44.30
N SER A 20 8.91 -24.04 45.64
CA SER A 20 7.99 -24.75 46.52
C SER A 20 6.53 -24.37 46.29
N ALA A 21 6.26 -23.10 45.97
CA ALA A 21 4.90 -22.64 45.65
C ALA A 21 4.41 -23.22 44.32
N VAL A 22 5.29 -23.32 43.33
CA VAL A 22 4.97 -23.97 42.04
C VAL A 22 4.76 -25.47 42.24
N SER A 23 5.63 -26.15 42.99
CA SER A 23 5.49 -27.58 43.27
C SER A 23 4.20 -27.92 44.03
N GLN A 24 3.70 -27.00 44.88
CA GLN A 24 2.40 -27.15 45.54
C GLN A 24 1.23 -27.10 44.55
N TRP A 25 1.29 -26.30 43.49
CA TRP A 25 0.27 -26.29 42.42
C TRP A 25 0.19 -27.62 41.68
N PHE A 26 1.32 -28.33 41.55
CA PHE A 26 1.35 -29.66 40.94
C PHE A 26 0.91 -30.78 41.91
N SER A 27 1.00 -30.55 43.23
CA SER A 27 0.87 -31.62 44.24
C SER A 27 -0.42 -31.57 45.08
N LYS A 28 -1.00 -30.40 45.35
CA LYS A 28 -2.15 -30.25 46.25
C LYS A 28 -3.07 -29.14 45.75
N ASP A 29 -4.08 -29.51 44.96
CA ASP A 29 -5.39 -28.86 44.70
C ASP A 29 -5.56 -27.33 44.96
N THR A 30 -4.51 -26.56 44.75
CA THR A 30 -4.45 -25.12 45.03
C THR A 30 -4.04 -24.48 43.73
N GLY A 31 -5.04 -24.11 42.93
CA GLY A 31 -4.80 -23.48 41.64
C GLY A 31 -4.13 -22.11 41.77
N PRO A 32 -3.34 -21.69 40.78
CA PRO A 32 -2.84 -20.32 40.70
C PRO A 32 -4.00 -19.30 40.68
N LYS A 33 -3.83 -18.13 41.32
CA LYS A 33 -4.79 -17.02 41.24
C LYS A 33 -4.92 -16.54 39.78
N SER A 34 -6.13 -16.13 39.36
CA SER A 34 -6.49 -15.75 37.98
C SER A 34 -5.49 -14.82 37.25
N ILE A 35 -4.88 -13.88 37.99
CA ILE A 35 -3.83 -12.99 37.47
C ILE A 35 -2.59 -13.74 36.96
N ARG A 36 -2.16 -14.81 37.64
CA ARG A 36 -0.97 -15.59 37.26
C ARG A 36 -1.25 -16.65 36.20
N LEU A 37 -2.52 -16.99 35.99
CA LEU A 37 -2.96 -17.89 34.93
C LEU A 37 -2.83 -17.24 33.55
N ALA A 38 -3.14 -15.95 33.43
CA ALA A 38 -2.98 -15.21 32.18
C ALA A 38 -1.51 -15.10 31.74
N ASP A 39 -0.60 -14.82 32.69
CA ASP A 39 0.85 -14.78 32.41
C ASP A 39 1.40 -16.16 32.04
N LEU A 40 0.92 -17.21 32.72
CA LEU A 40 1.30 -18.59 32.42
C LEU A 40 0.77 -19.04 31.04
N ALA A 41 -0.46 -18.65 30.69
CA ALA A 41 -1.08 -18.87 29.39
C ALA A 41 -0.29 -18.18 28.27
N GLY A 42 0.10 -16.91 28.47
CA GLY A 42 0.96 -16.18 27.54
C GLY A 42 2.33 -16.82 27.35
N PHE A 43 2.93 -17.34 28.43
CA PHE A 43 4.24 -18.00 28.36
C PHE A 43 4.20 -19.37 27.70
N LEU A 44 3.16 -20.17 27.97
CA LEU A 44 2.99 -21.50 27.41
C LEU A 44 2.32 -21.49 26.02
N ASN A 45 2.02 -20.30 25.49
CA ASN A 45 1.30 -20.11 24.24
C ASN A 45 -0.01 -20.91 24.19
N THR A 46 -0.68 -21.00 25.34
CA THR A 46 -1.94 -21.74 25.54
C THR A 46 -2.98 -20.79 26.13
N THR A 47 -4.24 -21.21 26.23
CA THR A 47 -5.30 -20.37 26.81
C THR A 47 -5.48 -20.68 28.30
N VAL A 48 -5.96 -19.69 29.05
CA VAL A 48 -6.31 -19.86 30.48
C VAL A 48 -7.36 -20.96 30.65
N ASP A 49 -8.29 -21.08 29.70
CA ASP A 49 -9.31 -22.12 29.66
C ASP A 49 -8.68 -23.53 29.57
N TYR A 50 -7.65 -23.71 28.74
CA TYR A 50 -6.93 -24.97 28.62
C TYR A 50 -6.16 -25.38 29.90
N LEU A 51 -5.83 -24.41 30.77
CA LEU A 51 -5.11 -24.65 32.03
C LEU A 51 -6.05 -25.05 33.17
N ILE A 52 -7.34 -24.75 33.07
CA ILE A 52 -8.33 -24.92 34.15
C ILE A 52 -9.30 -26.06 33.83
N THR A 53 -9.56 -26.34 32.56
CA THR A 53 -10.54 -27.34 32.14
C THR A 53 -9.94 -28.75 32.16
N GLU A 54 -10.50 -29.66 32.97
CA GLU A 54 -10.17 -31.09 32.86
C GLU A 54 -10.63 -31.64 31.49
N PRO A 55 -9.86 -32.53 30.84
CA PRO A 55 -10.07 -32.86 29.44
C PRO A 55 -11.29 -33.79 29.28
N ALA A 56 -12.45 -33.20 29.03
CA ALA A 56 -13.56 -33.91 28.42
C ALA A 56 -13.39 -33.88 26.90
N GLY A 57 -12.92 -35.00 26.34
CA GLY A 57 -13.16 -35.35 24.94
C GLY A 57 -12.10 -34.88 23.94
N THR A 58 -11.66 -35.84 23.14
CA THR A 58 -10.91 -35.67 21.88
C THR A 58 -11.56 -34.63 20.96
N GLY A 59 -11.07 -33.40 21.01
CA GLY A 59 -11.27 -32.38 19.99
C GLY A 59 -9.90 -31.88 19.58
N ALA A 60 -9.48 -32.17 18.34
CA ALA A 60 -8.30 -31.55 17.76
C ALA A 60 -8.39 -30.02 17.95
N PRO A 61 -7.27 -29.34 18.24
CA PRO A 61 -7.29 -27.90 18.44
C PRO A 61 -7.96 -27.25 17.21
N PRO A 62 -8.89 -26.30 17.38
CA PRO A 62 -9.29 -25.47 16.25
C PRO A 62 -8.00 -24.90 15.67
N PRO A 63 -7.80 -24.93 14.34
CA PRO A 63 -6.60 -24.36 13.75
C PRO A 63 -6.45 -22.94 14.30
N PRO A 64 -5.23 -22.51 14.69
CA PRO A 64 -5.03 -21.13 15.10
C PRO A 64 -5.67 -20.25 14.03
N PRO A 65 -6.39 -19.18 14.39
CA PRO A 65 -6.85 -18.23 13.39
C PRO A 65 -5.62 -17.92 12.54
N VAL A 66 -5.71 -18.22 11.24
CA VAL A 66 -4.65 -17.92 10.29
C VAL A 66 -4.62 -16.40 10.23
N LEU A 67 -3.88 -15.81 11.16
CA LEU A 67 -3.57 -14.41 11.13
C LEU A 67 -2.81 -14.25 9.80
N PRO A 68 -3.32 -13.46 8.84
CA PRO A 68 -2.53 -13.17 7.65
C PRO A 68 -1.16 -12.70 8.15
N PRO A 69 -0.06 -13.13 7.51
CA PRO A 69 1.28 -12.82 7.99
C PRO A 69 1.36 -11.32 8.32
N ARG A 70 1.45 -10.99 9.61
CA ARG A 70 1.73 -9.63 10.08
C ARG A 70 3.18 -9.36 9.67
N GLY A 71 3.40 -8.90 8.44
CA GLY A 71 4.78 -8.80 7.95
C GLY A 71 5.00 -8.35 6.51
N ALA A 72 3.95 -8.12 5.72
CA ALA A 72 4.01 -7.17 4.62
C ALA A 72 2.82 -6.23 4.78
N LEU A 73 2.94 -5.23 5.66
CA LEU A 73 2.42 -3.95 5.24
C LEU A 73 3.21 -3.68 3.95
N ASP A 74 2.57 -3.89 2.80
CA ASP A 74 3.18 -3.63 1.50
C ASP A 74 3.89 -2.30 1.64
N ARG A 75 5.24 -2.31 1.56
CA ARG A 75 5.94 -1.04 1.61
C ARG A 75 5.37 -0.22 0.46
N PRO A 76 5.01 1.05 0.68
CA PRO A 76 4.55 1.90 -0.40
C PRO A 76 5.53 1.77 -1.57
N ASP A 77 5.08 1.17 -2.67
CA ASP A 77 5.92 0.73 -3.78
C ASP A 77 5.55 1.46 -5.09
N LEU A 78 4.63 2.42 -5.00
CA LEU A 78 4.31 3.33 -6.07
C LEU A 78 5.03 4.66 -5.83
N ALA A 79 6.01 4.96 -6.68
CA ALA A 79 6.76 6.21 -6.64
C ALA A 79 5.87 7.40 -7.01
N VAL A 80 5.92 8.47 -6.20
CA VAL A 80 5.25 9.74 -6.45
C VAL A 80 6.28 10.77 -6.87
N TYR A 81 6.12 11.32 -8.07
CA TYR A 81 6.96 12.39 -8.59
C TYR A 81 6.32 13.76 -8.33
N ALA A 82 7.15 14.74 -7.98
CA ALA A 82 6.73 16.13 -7.96
C ALA A 82 6.47 16.61 -9.38
N SER A 83 5.50 17.51 -9.51
CA SER A 83 5.25 18.23 -10.75
C SER A 83 5.24 19.73 -10.44
N ALA A 84 5.95 20.50 -11.26
CA ALA A 84 6.06 21.94 -11.10
C ALA A 84 5.56 22.67 -12.35
N ALA A 85 4.89 23.81 -12.19
CA ALA A 85 4.54 24.67 -13.30
C ALA A 85 5.83 25.30 -13.87
N GLY A 86 5.96 25.32 -15.19
CA GLY A 86 7.14 25.94 -15.83
C GLY A 86 7.59 25.29 -17.14
N GLY A 87 6.86 24.33 -17.67
CA GLY A 87 7.12 23.78 -18.99
C GLY A 87 6.55 24.63 -20.13
N PRO A 88 7.01 24.38 -21.37
CA PRO A 88 6.49 25.06 -22.55
C PRO A 88 5.00 24.81 -22.71
N GLU A 89 4.27 25.81 -23.22
CA GLU A 89 2.83 25.72 -23.54
C GLU A 89 1.93 25.24 -22.37
N GLY A 90 2.33 25.52 -21.12
CA GLY A 90 1.57 25.12 -19.94
C GLY A 90 1.82 23.68 -19.47
N ALA A 91 2.86 23.04 -20.00
CA ALA A 91 3.36 21.77 -19.49
C ALA A 91 3.96 21.92 -18.08
N TRP A 92 4.05 20.80 -17.38
CA TRP A 92 4.66 20.75 -16.05
C TRP A 92 5.97 20.01 -16.13
N VAL A 93 6.91 20.40 -15.30
CA VAL A 93 8.18 19.69 -15.17
C VAL A 93 7.99 18.57 -14.16
N LEU A 94 8.22 17.32 -14.58
CA LEU A 94 8.32 16.19 -13.68
C LEU A 94 9.72 16.15 -13.07
N SER A 95 9.76 16.02 -11.74
CA SER A 95 10.99 15.76 -11.01
C SER A 95 11.61 14.42 -11.44
N SER A 96 12.94 14.37 -11.50
CA SER A 96 13.72 13.16 -11.74
C SER A 96 13.55 12.16 -10.60
N ASP A 97 13.48 12.66 -9.37
CA ASP A 97 13.43 11.87 -8.15
C ASP A 97 12.00 11.82 -7.58
N ALA A 98 11.67 10.67 -6.99
CA ALA A 98 10.42 10.47 -6.28
C ALA A 98 10.44 11.22 -4.94
N ILE A 99 9.41 12.04 -4.70
CA ILE A 99 9.26 12.83 -3.47
C ILE A 99 8.54 12.06 -2.36
N ALA A 100 7.77 11.04 -2.73
CA ALA A 100 7.03 10.20 -1.80
C ALA A 100 6.79 8.82 -2.41
N TRP A 101 6.32 7.91 -1.58
CA TRP A 101 5.89 6.59 -1.99
C TRP A 101 4.53 6.31 -1.37
N ILE A 102 3.55 5.90 -2.19
CA ILE A 102 2.21 5.56 -1.73
C ILE A 102 1.93 4.08 -1.96
N GLN A 103 0.88 3.59 -1.30
CA GLN A 103 0.36 2.25 -1.57
C GLN A 103 -0.09 2.20 -3.03
N ARG A 104 0.37 1.17 -3.75
CA ARG A 104 -0.04 0.92 -5.11
C ARG A 104 -1.50 0.51 -5.16
N ASP A 105 -2.26 1.14 -6.05
CA ASP A 105 -3.65 0.75 -6.31
C ASP A 105 -3.71 -0.69 -6.83
N GLN A 106 -4.77 -1.43 -6.51
CA GLN A 106 -4.96 -2.81 -6.95
C GLN A 106 -4.83 -2.97 -8.48
N ARG A 107 -5.21 -1.95 -9.25
CA ARG A 107 -5.11 -1.94 -10.72
C ARG A 107 -3.68 -1.78 -11.25
N LEU A 108 -2.73 -1.38 -10.40
CA LEU A 108 -1.32 -1.21 -10.74
C LEU A 108 -0.44 -2.34 -10.21
N VAL A 109 -0.99 -3.28 -9.43
CA VAL A 109 -0.25 -4.43 -8.89
C VAL A 109 0.37 -5.23 -10.03
N GLY A 110 1.69 -5.41 -9.98
CA GLY A 110 2.47 -6.10 -11.03
C GLY A 110 2.79 -5.27 -12.28
N VAL A 111 2.29 -4.04 -12.39
CA VAL A 111 2.63 -3.12 -13.49
C VAL A 111 4.04 -2.56 -13.29
N ARG A 112 4.95 -2.88 -14.21
CA ARG A 112 6.31 -2.34 -14.21
C ARG A 112 6.27 -0.85 -14.52
N ASP A 113 7.12 -0.09 -13.83
CA ASP A 113 7.30 1.34 -14.02
C ASP A 113 6.05 2.21 -13.78
N ALA A 114 5.00 1.68 -13.14
CA ALA A 114 3.86 2.49 -12.71
C ALA A 114 4.31 3.56 -11.71
N PHE A 115 3.72 4.74 -11.82
CA PHE A 115 4.03 5.86 -10.95
C PHE A 115 2.83 6.77 -10.74
N ALA A 116 2.99 7.69 -9.80
CA ALA A 116 2.04 8.75 -9.56
C ALA A 116 2.69 10.13 -9.66
N CYS A 117 1.91 11.15 -9.99
CA CYS A 117 2.38 12.53 -10.03
C CYS A 117 1.26 13.50 -9.67
N TYR A 118 1.62 14.67 -9.14
CA TYR A 118 0.64 15.69 -8.79
C TYR A 118 0.19 16.50 -10.02
N VAL A 119 -1.11 16.81 -10.09
CA VAL A 119 -1.68 17.69 -11.11
C VAL A 119 -1.29 19.13 -10.82
N VAL A 120 -0.86 19.87 -11.85
CA VAL A 120 -0.55 21.30 -11.73
C VAL A 120 -1.43 22.13 -12.67
N GLY A 121 -2.02 23.20 -12.18
CA GLY A 121 -2.91 24.04 -12.98
C GLY A 121 -4.27 23.39 -13.27
N GLU A 122 -5.05 24.07 -14.11
CA GLU A 122 -6.51 23.92 -14.13
C GLU A 122 -7.07 23.40 -15.46
N SER A 123 -6.20 23.03 -16.41
CA SER A 123 -6.60 22.75 -17.79
C SER A 123 -7.61 21.60 -17.97
N MET A 124 -7.72 20.73 -16.98
CA MET A 124 -8.60 19.57 -16.98
C MET A 124 -9.72 19.65 -15.93
N VAL A 125 -9.93 20.80 -15.30
CA VAL A 125 -11.07 21.03 -14.39
C VAL A 125 -12.37 20.92 -15.21
N PRO A 126 -13.41 20.18 -14.74
CA PRO A 126 -13.55 19.57 -13.40
C PRO A 126 -13.06 18.11 -13.27
N ALA A 127 -12.56 17.49 -14.35
CA ALA A 127 -12.10 16.11 -14.31
C ALA A 127 -10.83 15.93 -13.44
N TYR A 128 -9.88 16.86 -13.53
CA TYR A 128 -8.65 16.86 -12.73
C TYR A 128 -8.36 18.27 -12.22
N GLU A 129 -8.18 18.39 -10.92
CA GLU A 129 -7.93 19.66 -10.24
C GLU A 129 -6.48 19.73 -9.76
N GLN A 130 -5.98 20.95 -9.57
CA GLN A 130 -4.64 21.18 -9.05
C GLN A 130 -4.43 20.45 -7.71
N GLY A 131 -3.32 19.74 -7.59
CA GLY A 131 -2.97 18.95 -6.40
C GLY A 131 -3.62 17.57 -6.34
N ASN A 132 -4.46 17.19 -7.30
CA ASN A 132 -4.89 15.79 -7.43
C ASN A 132 -3.67 14.89 -7.72
N LEU A 133 -3.64 13.68 -7.17
CA LEU A 133 -2.59 12.71 -7.43
C LEU A 133 -3.04 11.77 -8.56
N LEU A 134 -2.35 11.80 -9.70
CA LEU A 134 -2.64 10.92 -10.84
C LEU A 134 -1.98 9.56 -10.65
N LEU A 135 -2.70 8.51 -11.05
CA LEU A 135 -2.17 7.15 -11.12
C LEU A 135 -1.92 6.79 -12.58
N VAL A 136 -0.66 6.59 -12.94
CA VAL A 136 -0.22 6.41 -14.32
C VAL A 136 0.22 4.96 -14.55
N ASN A 137 -0.33 4.35 -15.60
CA ASN A 137 0.04 3.03 -16.06
C ASN A 137 0.75 3.13 -17.42
N PRO A 138 2.08 2.92 -17.48
CA PRO A 138 2.82 2.94 -18.74
C PRO A 138 2.74 1.63 -19.53
N ALA A 139 2.31 0.52 -18.91
CA ALA A 139 2.28 -0.79 -19.56
C ALA A 139 1.07 -0.94 -20.51
N VAL A 140 0.00 -0.16 -20.28
CA VAL A 140 -1.21 -0.21 -21.09
C VAL A 140 -1.19 0.93 -22.11
N PRO A 141 -1.30 0.63 -23.41
CA PRO A 141 -1.38 1.67 -24.43
C PRO A 141 -2.71 2.43 -24.30
N PRO A 142 -2.70 3.77 -24.34
CA PRO A 142 -3.93 4.56 -24.22
C PRO A 142 -4.81 4.48 -25.47
N GLY A 143 -6.12 4.49 -25.26
CA GLY A 143 -7.15 4.52 -26.30
C GLY A 143 -7.75 5.91 -26.56
N ALA A 144 -8.46 6.03 -27.67
CA ALA A 144 -9.28 7.22 -27.94
C ALA A 144 -10.43 7.29 -26.93
N GLY A 145 -10.53 8.43 -26.24
CA GLY A 145 -11.47 8.67 -25.14
C GLY A 145 -10.83 8.60 -23.75
N ASP A 146 -9.59 8.14 -23.63
CA ASP A 146 -8.91 7.99 -22.35
C ASP A 146 -8.19 9.26 -21.92
N ASP A 147 -8.06 9.47 -20.61
CA ASP A 147 -7.21 10.51 -20.05
C ASP A 147 -5.77 10.03 -19.99
N CYS A 148 -4.87 10.81 -20.56
CA CYS A 148 -3.49 10.42 -20.75
C CYS A 148 -2.53 11.49 -20.26
N LEU A 149 -1.45 11.05 -19.63
CA LEU A 149 -0.29 11.89 -19.36
C LEU A 149 0.62 11.83 -20.59
N PHE A 150 0.65 12.92 -21.33
CA PHE A 150 1.60 13.13 -22.42
C PHE A 150 2.92 13.55 -21.82
N VAL A 151 4.02 12.91 -22.23
CA VAL A 151 5.36 13.21 -21.74
C VAL A 151 6.24 13.59 -22.92
N GLN A 152 6.93 14.72 -22.76
CA GLN A 152 7.97 15.22 -23.63
C GLN A 152 9.29 15.11 -22.88
N GLU A 153 10.24 14.38 -23.46
CA GLU A 153 11.63 14.37 -23.01
C GLU A 153 12.38 15.43 -23.82
N ALA A 154 12.91 16.44 -23.12
CA ALA A 154 13.72 17.50 -23.72
C ALA A 154 15.21 17.13 -23.71
N ASP A 155 15.98 17.77 -24.59
CA ASP A 155 17.40 17.47 -24.81
C ASP A 155 18.28 17.79 -23.58
N ASP A 156 17.81 18.67 -22.70
CA ASP A 156 18.44 19.05 -21.43
C ASP A 156 18.19 18.02 -20.30
N GLY A 157 17.43 16.95 -20.59
CA GLY A 157 17.04 15.93 -19.63
C GLY A 157 15.79 16.28 -18.80
N ALA A 158 15.18 17.45 -19.01
CA ALA A 158 13.92 17.80 -18.38
C ALA A 158 12.78 16.95 -18.99
N ARG A 159 11.88 16.49 -18.12
CA ARG A 159 10.66 15.80 -18.52
C ARG A 159 9.49 16.73 -18.36
N TYR A 160 8.89 17.14 -19.47
CA TYR A 160 7.66 17.89 -19.46
C TYR A 160 6.47 16.94 -19.55
N ALA A 161 5.40 17.22 -18.83
CA ALA A 161 4.18 16.46 -18.91
C ALA A 161 2.92 17.33 -19.00
N LEU A 162 1.92 16.79 -19.69
CA LEU A 162 0.59 17.37 -19.83
C LEU A 162 -0.46 16.30 -19.61
N ILE A 163 -1.42 16.56 -18.73
CA ILE A 163 -2.65 15.78 -18.66
C ILE A 163 -3.65 16.32 -19.67
N LYS A 164 -4.13 15.46 -20.57
CA LYS A 164 -5.20 15.79 -21.52
C LYS A 164 -6.02 14.53 -21.84
N ARG A 165 -7.22 14.74 -22.36
CA ARG A 165 -8.03 13.64 -22.88
C ARG A 165 -7.62 13.33 -24.32
N LEU A 166 -7.23 12.09 -24.59
CA LEU A 166 -6.91 11.64 -25.94
C LEU A 166 -8.19 11.49 -26.75
N VAL A 167 -8.35 12.24 -27.84
CA VAL A 167 -9.53 12.13 -28.72
C VAL A 167 -9.27 11.15 -29.85
N ARG A 168 -8.09 11.26 -30.45
CA ARG A 168 -7.60 10.37 -31.49
C ARG A 168 -6.09 10.51 -31.61
N PHE A 169 -5.44 9.55 -32.24
CA PHE A 169 -4.02 9.62 -32.54
C PHE A 169 -3.73 9.05 -33.90
N ASN A 170 -2.62 9.50 -34.47
CA ASN A 170 -2.06 8.96 -35.70
C ASN A 170 -0.55 8.74 -35.50
N SER A 171 0.17 8.39 -36.56
CA SER A 171 1.62 8.14 -36.50
C SER A 171 2.46 9.40 -36.28
N THR A 172 1.92 10.60 -36.48
CA THR A 172 2.65 11.88 -36.43
C THR A 172 2.18 12.83 -35.32
N SER A 173 0.96 12.67 -34.79
CA SER A 173 0.37 13.57 -33.80
C SER A 173 -0.71 12.93 -32.92
N TRP A 174 -0.88 13.50 -31.73
CA TRP A 174 -1.96 13.22 -30.78
C TRP A 174 -3.00 14.34 -30.87
N THR A 175 -4.25 14.02 -31.15
CA THR A 175 -5.35 14.98 -31.00
C THR A 175 -5.88 14.87 -29.59
N VAL A 176 -5.79 15.95 -28.84
CA VAL A 176 -6.10 16.01 -27.41
C VAL A 176 -7.14 17.07 -27.13
N LYS A 177 -7.92 16.83 -26.08
CA LYS A 177 -8.93 17.75 -25.58
C LYS A 177 -8.61 18.14 -24.15
N GLN A 178 -8.72 19.43 -23.87
CA GLN A 178 -8.74 19.99 -22.53
C GLN A 178 -10.15 20.46 -22.17
N TRP A 179 -10.44 20.56 -20.88
CA TRP A 179 -11.76 20.96 -20.40
C TRP A 179 -11.86 22.44 -20.05
N ASN A 180 -10.76 23.07 -19.64
CA ASN A 180 -10.76 24.46 -19.22
C ASN A 180 -9.58 25.26 -19.82
N PRO A 181 -9.83 26.20 -20.75
CA PRO A 181 -11.04 26.31 -21.56
C PRO A 181 -11.28 25.04 -22.39
N ASP A 182 -12.52 24.72 -22.76
CA ASP A 182 -12.79 23.60 -23.67
C ASP A 182 -12.14 23.91 -25.02
N LYS A 183 -11.08 23.16 -25.33
CA LYS A 183 -10.34 23.29 -26.57
C LYS A 183 -9.82 21.93 -26.97
N THR A 184 -9.96 21.62 -28.26
CA THR A 184 -9.31 20.48 -28.89
C THR A 184 -8.16 20.99 -29.74
N PHE A 185 -6.98 20.41 -29.56
CA PHE A 185 -5.78 20.79 -30.30
C PHE A 185 -4.92 19.56 -30.56
N THR A 186 -3.86 19.74 -31.35
CA THR A 186 -3.01 18.65 -31.81
C THR A 186 -1.60 18.83 -31.26
N LEU A 187 -1.08 17.78 -30.65
CA LEU A 187 0.29 17.69 -30.15
C LEU A 187 1.15 16.86 -31.12
N PRO A 188 2.27 17.38 -31.63
CA PRO A 188 3.14 16.61 -32.52
C PRO A 188 3.88 15.51 -31.75
N ARG A 189 3.91 14.28 -32.28
CA ARG A 189 4.61 13.13 -31.67
C ARG A 189 6.12 13.30 -31.61
N ARG A 190 6.66 14.20 -32.43
CA ARG A 190 8.09 14.55 -32.41
C ARG A 190 8.49 15.19 -31.07
N GLU A 191 7.59 15.99 -30.50
CA GLU A 191 7.79 16.68 -29.22
C GLU A 191 7.18 15.85 -28.08
N TRP A 192 5.99 15.30 -28.28
CA TRP A 192 5.28 14.50 -27.30
C TRP A 192 5.44 13.02 -27.63
N GLN A 193 6.58 12.45 -27.25
CA GLN A 193 6.96 11.12 -27.71
C GLN A 193 6.11 10.02 -27.05
N LYS A 194 5.68 10.23 -25.79
CA LYS A 194 4.98 9.23 -24.99
C LYS A 194 3.60 9.73 -24.56
N ALA A 195 2.63 8.82 -24.56
CA ALA A 195 1.31 9.00 -23.97
C ALA A 195 1.08 7.83 -23.01
N LEU A 196 0.88 8.14 -21.73
CA LEU A 196 0.74 7.14 -20.67
C LEU A 196 -0.69 7.18 -20.15
N LEU A 197 -1.30 6.01 -19.96
CA LEU A 197 -2.69 5.92 -19.51
C LEU A 197 -2.81 6.36 -18.06
N VAL A 198 -3.76 7.25 -17.77
CA VAL A 198 -4.15 7.58 -16.40
C VAL A 198 -5.33 6.69 -16.01
N ILE A 199 -5.11 5.81 -15.04
CA ILE A 199 -6.12 4.82 -14.63
C ILE A 199 -7.05 5.33 -13.52
N GLY A 200 -6.68 6.45 -12.89
CA GLY A 200 -7.40 7.02 -11.76
C GLY A 200 -6.70 8.23 -11.16
N LYS A 201 -7.36 8.82 -10.17
CA LYS A 201 -6.85 9.93 -9.38
C LYS A 201 -7.24 9.79 -7.91
N TYR A 202 -6.42 10.35 -7.04
CA TYR A 202 -6.82 10.69 -5.67
C TYR A 202 -6.99 12.19 -5.56
N ASN A 203 -8.16 12.61 -5.08
CA ASN A 203 -8.40 14.02 -4.80
C ASN A 203 -7.53 14.45 -3.60
N ARG A 204 -7.15 15.72 -3.58
CA ARG A 204 -6.50 16.31 -2.43
C ARG A 204 -7.48 16.25 -1.25
N GLY A 205 -7.11 15.54 -0.19
CA GLY A 205 -7.87 15.48 1.06
C GLY A 205 -7.75 16.77 1.87
#